data_AF-A0A431KMM4-F1
#
_entry.id   AF-A0A431KMM4-F1
#
_cell.length_a   1.000
_cell.length_b   1.000
_cell.length_c   1.000
_cell.angle_alpha   90.00
_cell.angle_beta   90.00
_cell.angle_gamma   90.00
#
_symmetry.space_group_name_H-M   'P 1'
#
loop_
_entity.id
_entity.type
_entity.pdbx_description
1 polymer ?
#
loop_
_entity_poly.entity_id
_entity_poly.type
_entity_poly.pdbx_seq_one_letter_code
_entity_poly.pdbx_strand_id
1 'polypeptide(L)'
;MGHRASNSEVILLPMQEFIRCCACFAHQCTAADVDCRSNGYTRWSADLAGRQAWVEWGWGMFSGALVLGVPPIRDSNIYTLDANGEPMAPARRDAALASMVAHLPWRPIVMEILRSGHHGGH
;
A
#
# COMPACT_ATOMS: atom_id res chain seq x y z
N MET A 1 11.74 19.67 -13.17
CA MET A 1 10.35 19.51 -12.69
C MET A 1 10.41 19.17 -11.21
N GLY A 2 9.97 20.10 -10.36
CA GLY A 2 10.12 19.96 -8.92
C GLY A 2 9.27 18.81 -8.41
N HIS A 3 9.91 17.79 -7.84
CA HIS A 3 9.23 16.86 -6.95
C HIS A 3 8.65 17.69 -5.83
N ARG A 4 7.33 17.92 -5.86
CA ARG A 4 6.57 18.24 -4.66
C ARG A 4 6.87 17.11 -3.69
N ALA A 5 7.78 17.35 -2.75
CA ALA A 5 7.76 16.63 -1.49
C ALA A 5 6.39 16.94 -0.90
N SER A 6 5.41 16.08 -1.19
CA SER A 6 4.16 16.04 -0.45
C SER A 6 4.62 15.84 0.98
N ASN A 7 4.52 16.90 1.78
CA ASN A 7 4.87 16.93 3.20
C ASN A 7 3.82 16.06 3.90
N SER A 8 3.89 14.76 3.63
CA SER A 8 2.87 13.79 3.95
C SER A 8 3.01 13.58 5.44
N GLU A 9 1.96 13.95 6.16
CA GLU A 9 1.95 13.87 7.60
C GLU A 9 2.25 12.43 8.04
N VAL A 10 3.25 12.27 8.91
CA VAL A 10 3.60 10.98 9.48
C VAL A 10 2.58 10.61 10.54
N ILE A 11 1.93 9.46 10.36
CA ILE A 11 0.91 8.94 11.26
C ILE A 11 1.54 7.87 12.15
N LEU A 12 1.66 8.18 13.43
CA LEU A 12 2.09 7.24 14.46
C LEU A 12 0.86 6.53 15.03
N LEU A 13 0.85 5.20 14.99
CA LEU A 13 -0.24 4.37 15.51
C LEU A 13 0.28 3.31 16.46
N PRO A 14 -0.30 3.16 17.67
CA PRO A 14 -0.11 1.96 18.46
C PRO A 14 -0.46 0.71 17.63
N MET A 15 0.31 -0.37 17.77
CA MET A 15 0.10 -1.60 16.99
C MET A 15 -1.33 -2.16 17.08
N GLN A 16 -1.98 -2.02 18.24
CA GLN A 16 -3.37 -2.47 18.42
C GLN A 16 -4.37 -1.64 17.59
N GLU A 17 -4.14 -0.33 17.49
CA GLU A 17 -4.98 0.57 16.71
C GLU A 17 -4.74 0.35 15.21
N PHE A 18 -3.47 0.16 14.81
CA PHE A 18 -3.11 -0.24 13.45
C PHE A 18 -3.88 -1.50 13.02
N ILE A 19 -3.87 -2.57 13.84
CA ILE A 19 -4.61 -3.82 13.55
C ILE A 19 -6.11 -3.56 13.38
N ARG A 20 -6.72 -2.74 14.25
CA ARG A 20 -8.15 -2.40 14.16
C ARG A 20 -8.50 -1.66 12.88
N CYS A 21 -7.60 -0.79 12.42
CA CYS A 21 -7.82 0.06 11.26
C CYS A 21 -7.40 -0.60 9.94
N CYS A 22 -6.74 -1.77 9.96
CA CYS A 22 -6.33 -2.49 8.75
C CYS A 22 -7.47 -2.67 7.74
N ALA A 23 -8.69 -2.97 8.22
CA ALA A 23 -9.86 -3.17 7.37
C ALA A 23 -10.43 -1.86 6.77
N CYS A 24 -10.01 -0.70 7.26
CA CYS A 24 -10.49 0.60 6.79
C CYS A 24 -9.75 1.09 5.53
N PHE A 25 -8.67 0.41 5.13
CA PHE A 25 -7.92 0.77 3.93
C PHE A 25 -8.73 0.42 2.68
N ALA A 26 -8.94 1.43 1.85
CA ALA A 26 -9.55 1.30 0.55
C ALA A 26 -8.52 1.55 -0.55
N HIS A 27 -8.74 0.95 -1.71
CA HIS A 27 -7.97 1.22 -2.91
C HIS A 27 -8.04 2.71 -3.27
N GLN A 28 -6.88 3.30 -3.56
CA GLN A 28 -6.77 4.69 -4.01
C GLN A 28 -6.32 4.77 -5.47
N CYS A 29 -5.24 4.06 -5.81
CA CYS A 29 -4.77 4.01 -7.19
C CYS A 29 -3.97 2.74 -7.48
N THR A 30 -3.83 2.42 -8.76
CA THR A 30 -2.99 1.34 -9.25
C THR A 30 -2.43 1.76 -10.58
N ALA A 31 -1.12 1.59 -10.76
CA ALA A 31 -0.44 1.88 -12.00
C ALA A 31 0.49 0.72 -12.35
N ALA A 32 0.48 0.33 -13.62
CA ALA A 32 1.52 -0.52 -14.18
C ALA A 32 2.77 0.33 -14.43
N ASP A 33 3.94 -0.29 -14.32
CA ASP A 33 5.17 0.36 -14.71
C ASP A 33 5.18 0.60 -16.23
N VAL A 34 5.75 1.73 -16.65
CA VAL A 34 5.62 2.24 -18.04
C VAL A 34 6.24 1.26 -19.03
N ASP A 35 7.31 0.59 -18.62
CA ASP A 35 8.08 -0.33 -19.46
C ASP A 35 7.55 -1.77 -19.42
N CYS A 36 6.68 -2.11 -18.46
CA CYS A 36 6.19 -3.48 -18.30
C CYS A 36 4.80 -3.56 -17.64
N ARG A 37 3.81 -4.06 -18.40
CA ARG A 37 2.47 -4.40 -17.88
C ARG A 37 2.47 -5.56 -16.90
N SER A 38 3.62 -6.16 -16.64
CA SER A 38 3.81 -7.30 -15.74
C SER A 38 4.20 -6.88 -14.33
N ASN A 39 4.39 -5.59 -14.02
CA ASN A 39 4.53 -5.13 -12.65
C ASN A 39 4.04 -3.68 -12.51
N GLY A 40 4.00 -3.20 -11.28
CA GLY A 40 3.61 -1.84 -10.98
C GLY A 40 3.44 -1.63 -9.49
N TYR A 41 2.67 -0.62 -9.12
CA TYR A 41 2.33 -0.37 -7.72
C TYR A 41 0.82 -0.19 -7.52
N THR A 42 0.38 -0.37 -6.29
CA THR A 42 -0.96 -0.03 -5.83
C THR A 42 -0.84 0.73 -4.52
N ARG A 43 -1.69 1.75 -4.35
CA ARG A 43 -1.76 2.57 -3.15
C ARG A 43 -3.14 2.46 -2.55
N TRP A 44 -3.14 2.29 -1.23
CA TRP A 44 -4.35 2.16 -0.43
C TRP A 44 -4.30 3.17 0.69
N SER A 45 -5.47 3.68 1.07
CA SER A 45 -5.58 4.74 2.04
C SER A 45 -6.80 4.59 2.95
N ALA A 46 -6.70 5.11 4.17
CA ALA A 46 -7.79 5.19 5.15
C ALA A 46 -7.79 6.58 5.80
N ASP A 47 -8.96 7.08 6.19
CA ASP A 47 -9.05 8.21 7.11
C ASP A 47 -8.95 7.69 8.55
N LEU A 48 -7.92 8.11 9.27
CA LEU A 48 -7.68 7.74 10.66
C LEU A 48 -7.77 9.00 11.51
N ALA A 49 -8.93 9.22 12.13
CA ALA A 49 -9.22 10.41 12.94
C ALA A 49 -8.94 11.74 12.19
N GLY A 50 -9.39 11.84 10.93
CA GLY A 50 -9.20 13.04 10.10
C GLY A 50 -7.80 13.17 9.48
N ARG A 51 -6.96 12.14 9.61
CA ARG A 51 -5.61 12.10 9.02
C ARG A 51 -5.57 11.02 7.96
N GLN A 52 -5.08 11.36 6.78
CA GLN A 52 -5.03 10.42 5.65
C GLN A 52 -3.82 9.49 5.79
N ALA A 53 -4.08 8.26 6.23
CA ALA A 53 -3.11 7.17 6.23
C ALA A 53 -3.05 6.50 4.87
N TRP A 54 -1.87 6.14 4.40
CA TRP A 54 -1.67 5.44 3.16
C TRP A 54 -0.47 4.49 3.21
N VAL A 55 -0.58 3.44 2.40
CA VAL A 55 0.47 2.45 2.16
C VAL A 55 0.51 2.14 0.67
N GLU A 56 1.71 1.98 0.14
CA GLU A 56 1.97 1.66 -1.25
C GLU A 56 2.87 0.42 -1.32
N TRP A 57 2.52 -0.51 -2.20
CA TRP A 57 3.34 -1.69 -2.46
C TRP A 57 3.44 -2.00 -3.94
N GLY A 58 4.52 -2.69 -4.29
CA GLY A 58 4.70 -3.25 -5.62
C GLY A 58 3.85 -4.50 -5.82
N TRP A 59 3.41 -4.72 -7.05
CA TRP A 59 2.84 -5.98 -7.50
C TRP A 59 3.54 -6.44 -8.77
N GLY A 60 3.54 -7.76 -9.00
CA GLY A 60 4.02 -8.39 -10.22
C GLY A 60 2.98 -9.36 -10.78
N MET A 61 3.05 -9.64 -12.08
CA MET A 61 2.26 -10.65 -12.76
C MET A 61 3.17 -11.84 -13.02
N PHE A 62 2.87 -12.99 -12.42
CA PHE A 62 3.59 -14.23 -12.63
C PHE A 62 2.60 -15.33 -12.98
N SER A 63 2.77 -15.95 -14.15
CA SER A 63 1.88 -17.01 -14.65
C SER A 63 0.38 -16.65 -14.61
N GLY A 64 0.05 -15.39 -14.94
CA GLY A 64 -1.33 -14.88 -14.95
C GLY A 64 -1.92 -14.57 -13.56
N ALA A 65 -1.13 -14.66 -12.49
CA ALA A 65 -1.53 -14.31 -11.13
C ALA A 65 -0.75 -13.10 -10.60
N LEU A 66 -1.42 -12.27 -9.81
CA LEU A 66 -0.76 -11.17 -9.08
C LEU A 66 0.01 -11.69 -7.87
N VAL A 67 1.30 -11.39 -7.87
CA VAL A 67 2.22 -11.61 -6.76
C VAL A 67 2.58 -10.29 -6.08
N LEU A 68 2.86 -10.35 -4.79
CA LEU A 68 3.37 -9.21 -4.06
C LEU A 68 4.81 -8.92 -4.51
N GLY A 69 5.15 -7.65 -4.69
CA GLY A 69 6.51 -7.23 -5.01
C GLY A 69 7.49 -7.54 -3.88
N VAL A 70 8.78 -7.55 -4.21
CA VAL A 70 9.87 -7.67 -3.24
C VAL A 70 10.78 -6.45 -3.45
N PRO A 71 10.91 -5.53 -2.48
CA PRO A 71 10.32 -5.56 -1.13
C PRO A 71 8.78 -5.42 -1.12
N PRO A 72 8.11 -5.95 -0.07
CA PRO A 72 6.64 -6.01 -0.01
C PRO A 72 5.97 -4.66 0.21
N ILE A 73 6.70 -3.65 0.71
CA ILE A 73 6.23 -2.29 0.92
C ILE A 73 7.18 -1.37 0.16
N ARG A 74 6.60 -0.48 -0.65
CA ARG A 74 7.34 0.52 -1.42
C ARG A 74 7.43 1.83 -0.64
N ASP A 75 6.31 2.29 -0.09
CA ASP A 75 6.25 3.53 0.67
C ASP A 75 5.02 3.55 1.62
N SER A 76 5.06 4.35 2.66
CA SER A 76 3.94 4.55 3.59
C SER A 76 4.17 5.79 4.46
N ASN A 77 3.11 6.47 4.88
CA ASN A 77 3.20 7.49 5.94
C ASN A 77 2.86 6.96 7.34
N ILE A 78 2.81 5.64 7.53
CA ILE A 78 2.38 4.99 8.78
C ILE A 78 3.58 4.45 9.52
N TYR A 79 3.68 4.76 10.81
CA TYR A 79 4.69 4.23 11.71
C TYR A 79 4.00 3.61 12.92
N THR A 80 4.28 2.33 13.14
CA THR A 80 3.72 1.61 14.30
C THR A 80 4.55 1.88 15.54
N LEU A 81 3.89 2.14 16.66
CA LEU A 81 4.50 2.29 17.98
C LEU A 81 4.44 0.96 18.75
N ASP A 82 5.47 0.71 19.55
CA ASP A 82 5.52 -0.42 20.48
C ASP A 82 4.70 -0.15 21.76
N ALA A 83 4.78 -1.07 22.73
CA ALA A 83 4.04 -0.96 23.99
C ALA A 83 4.50 0.21 24.88
N ASN A 84 5.71 0.75 24.66
CA ASN A 84 6.25 1.89 25.38
C ASN A 84 5.94 3.23 24.68
N GLY A 85 5.28 3.18 23.51
CA GLY A 85 5.01 4.37 22.69
C GLY A 85 6.18 4.76 21.79
N GLU A 86 7.19 3.90 21.66
CA GLU A 86 8.36 4.18 20.84
C GLU A 86 8.18 3.66 19.40
N PRO A 87 8.70 4.37 18.38
CA PRO A 87 8.64 3.89 17.00
C PRO A 87 9.30 2.53 16.84
N MET A 88 8.57 1.59 16.24
CA MET A 88 9.11 0.27 15.95
C MET A 88 10.23 0.34 14.90
N ALA A 89 11.20 -0.57 15.02
CA ALA A 89 12.25 -0.73 14.02
C ALA A 89 11.66 -0.93 12.60
N PRO A 90 12.28 -0.37 11.55
CA PRO A 90 11.75 -0.43 10.18
C PRO A 90 11.36 -1.83 9.70
N ALA A 91 12.16 -2.85 10.01
CA ALA A 91 11.86 -4.23 9.63
C ALA A 91 10.56 -4.77 10.26
N ARG A 92 10.25 -4.39 11.51
CA ARG A 92 9.01 -4.80 12.17
C ARG A 92 7.81 -4.03 11.62
N ARG A 93 7.98 -2.74 11.33
CA ARG A 93 6.97 -1.92 10.65
C ARG A 93 6.62 -2.51 9.29
N ASP A 94 7.62 -2.83 8.48
CA ASP A 94 7.42 -3.38 7.14
C ASP A 94 6.74 -4.76 7.19
N ALA A 95 7.07 -5.58 8.19
CA ALA A 95 6.38 -6.85 8.43
C ALA A 95 4.91 -6.65 8.83
N ALA A 96 4.60 -5.67 9.69
CA ALA A 96 3.23 -5.34 10.07
C ALA A 96 2.41 -4.83 8.88
N LEU A 97 2.98 -3.93 8.08
CA LEU A 97 2.36 -3.43 6.85
C LEU A 97 2.16 -4.55 5.81
N ALA A 98 3.15 -5.42 5.61
CA ALA A 98 3.03 -6.57 4.71
C ALA A 98 1.94 -7.54 5.17
N SER A 99 1.81 -7.76 6.49
CA SER A 99 0.73 -8.55 7.07
C SER A 99 -0.64 -7.93 6.79
N MET A 100 -0.79 -6.62 6.96
CA MET A 100 -2.02 -5.90 6.58
C MET A 100 -2.35 -6.10 5.09
N VAL A 101 -1.38 -5.90 4.20
CA VAL A 101 -1.56 -6.10 2.76
C VAL A 101 -2.05 -7.52 2.43
N ALA A 102 -1.58 -8.54 3.15
CA ALA A 102 -2.04 -9.91 2.94
C ALA A 102 -3.54 -10.12 3.25
N HIS A 103 -4.14 -9.28 4.09
CA HIS A 103 -5.55 -9.34 4.47
C HIS A 103 -6.45 -8.41 3.63
N LEU A 104 -5.88 -7.48 2.87
CA LEU A 104 -6.64 -6.60 1.99
C LEU A 104 -7.11 -7.35 0.74
N PRO A 105 -8.31 -7.03 0.20
CA PRO A 105 -8.84 -7.66 -1.02
C PRO A 105 -8.18 -7.09 -2.29
N TRP A 106 -6.86 -6.90 -2.28
CA TRP A 106 -6.18 -6.10 -3.30
C TRP A 106 -6.02 -6.78 -4.65
N ARG A 107 -5.79 -8.10 -4.67
CA ARG A 107 -5.60 -8.86 -5.92
C ARG A 107 -6.78 -8.74 -6.88
N PRO A 108 -8.04 -8.99 -6.48
CA PRO A 108 -9.17 -8.85 -7.40
C PRO A 108 -9.31 -7.41 -7.92
N ILE A 109 -9.14 -6.40 -7.06
CA ILE A 109 -9.26 -4.98 -7.45
C ILE A 109 -8.17 -4.58 -8.45
N VAL A 110 -6.91 -4.93 -8.17
CA VAL A 110 -5.80 -4.64 -9.09
C VAL A 110 -6.00 -5.38 -10.42
N MET A 111 -6.41 -6.65 -10.41
CA MET A 111 -6.72 -7.39 -11.64
C MET A 111 -7.81 -6.73 -12.47
N GLU A 112 -8.89 -6.29 -11.82
CA GLU A 112 -10.01 -5.60 -12.49
C GLU A 112 -9.55 -4.30 -13.15
N ILE A 113 -8.79 -3.47 -12.43
CA ILE A 113 -8.26 -2.21 -12.96
C ILE A 113 -7.34 -2.46 -14.16
N LEU A 114 -6.44 -3.45 -14.06
CA LEU A 114 -5.52 -3.79 -15.15
C LEU A 114 -6.28 -4.29 -16.39
N ARG A 115 -7.40 -5.00 -16.21
CA ARG A 115 -8.28 -5.43 -17.31
C ARG A 115 -9.04 -4.27 -17.93
N SER A 116 -9.64 -3.39 -17.12
CA SER A 116 -10.40 -2.24 -17.62
C SER A 116 -9.50 -1.20 -18.30
N GLY A 117 -8.25 -1.04 -17.84
CA GLY A 117 -7.24 -0.20 -18.50
C GLY A 117 -6.82 -0.70 -19.89
N HIS A 118 -7.14 -1.94 -20.27
CA HIS A 118 -6.91 -2.46 -21.62
C HIS A 118 -8.02 -2.08 -22.63
N HIS A 119 -9.08 -1.36 -22.24
CA HIS A 119 -10.22 -1.01 -23.13
C HIS A 119 -10.19 0.43 -23.69
N GLY A 120 -9.09 1.16 -23.55
CA GLY A 120 -8.95 2.55 -24.01
C GLY A 120 -8.10 2.76 -25.27
N GLY A 121 -8.04 1.79 -26.19
CA GLY A 121 -7.28 1.89 -27.43
C GLY A 121 -8.01 1.24 -28.58
N HIS A 122 -8.93 1.97 -29.19
CA HIS A 122 -9.54 1.66 -30.47
C HIS A 122 -9.52 2.90 -31.35
#